data_AF-A0A353ZQ73-F1
#
_entry.id   AF-A0A353ZQ73-F1
#
_cell.length_a   1.000
_cell.length_b   1.000
_cell.length_c   1.000
_cell.angle_alpha   90.00
_cell.angle_beta   90.00
_cell.angle_gamma   90.00
#
_symmetry.space_group_name_H-M   'P 1'
#
loop_
_entity.id
_entity.type
_entity.pdbx_description
1 polymer ?
#
loop_
_entity_poly.entity_id
_entity_poly.type
_entity_poly.pdbx_seq_one_letter_code
_entity_poly.pdbx_strand_id
1 'polypeptide(L)' 'DLEAVLWDMDGTLVDTDPFWMSPQQALALDHGLKWTNDDAPSTVGPAMFLGCRVRNR' A
#
# COMPACT_ATOMS: atom_id res chain seq x y z
N ASP A 1 16.24 -32.08 -10.88
CA ASP A 1 16.47 -31.21 -9.72
C ASP A 1 16.01 -29.80 -10.02
N LEU A 2 15.59 -29.06 -8.99
CA LEU A 2 15.12 -27.68 -9.11
C LEU A 2 16.31 -26.75 -8.97
N GLU A 3 16.67 -26.03 -10.05
CA GLU A 3 17.95 -25.29 -10.12
C GLU A 3 17.85 -23.84 -9.61
N ALA A 4 16.67 -23.22 -9.67
CA ALA A 4 16.43 -21.88 -9.15
C ALA A 4 14.96 -21.63 -8.80
N VAL A 5 14.72 -20.68 -7.89
CA VAL A 5 13.38 -20.19 -7.52
C VAL A 5 13.37 -18.67 -7.59
N LEU A 6 12.32 -18.12 -8.18
CA LEU A 6 12.05 -16.69 -8.14
C LEU A 6 11.07 -16.39 -7.01
N TRP A 7 11.41 -15.39 -6.20
CA TRP A 7 10.57 -14.90 -5.12
C TRP A 7 10.17 -13.47 -5.42
N ASP A 8 8.90 -13.16 -5.18
CA ASP A 8 8.42 -11.78 -5.11
C ASP A 8 9.02 -11.06 -3.89
N MET A 9 9.03 -9.73 -3.88
CA MET A 9 9.65 -8.94 -2.81
C MET A 9 8.65 -8.55 -1.73
N ASP A 10 7.70 -7.66 -2.07
CA ASP A 10 6.75 -7.07 -1.14
C ASP A 10 5.75 -8.13 -0.65
N GLY A 11 5.60 -8.26 0.66
CA GLY A 11 4.70 -9.24 1.27
C GLY A 11 5.16 -10.71 1.14
N THR A 12 6.27 -10.98 0.43
CA THR A 12 6.84 -12.32 0.28
C THR A 12 8.19 -12.45 0.99
N LEU A 13 9.19 -11.65 0.59
CA LEU A 13 10.50 -11.60 1.25
C LEU A 13 10.57 -10.52 2.32
N VAL A 14 9.82 -9.42 2.15
CA VAL A 14 9.88 -8.25 3.02
C VAL A 14 8.47 -7.81 3.40
N ASP A 15 8.23 -7.61 4.70
CA ASP A 15 7.02 -6.96 5.19
C ASP A 15 7.13 -5.45 5.02
N THR A 16 6.72 -4.97 3.86
CA THR A 16 6.80 -3.57 3.44
C THR A 16 5.52 -2.79 3.75
N ASP A 17 4.43 -3.47 4.10
CA ASP A 17 3.12 -2.86 4.30
C ASP A 17 3.15 -1.70 5.30
N PRO A 18 3.79 -1.81 6.48
CA PRO A 18 3.87 -0.69 7.43
C PRO A 18 4.56 0.56 6.86
N PHE A 19 5.54 0.37 5.97
CA PHE A 19 6.32 1.45 5.37
C PHE A 19 5.55 2.17 4.27
N TRP A 20 4.64 1.49 3.58
CA TRP A 20 3.74 2.12 2.62
C TRP A 20 2.60 2.89 3.29
N MET A 21 2.11 2.42 4.44
CA MET A 21 0.99 3.04 5.16
C MET A 21 1.36 4.34 5.88
N SER A 22 2.55 4.41 6.49
CA SER A 22 2.99 5.59 7.25
C SER A 22 2.97 6.92 6.43
N PRO A 23 3.56 6.99 5.23
CA PRO A 23 3.50 8.21 4.42
C PRO A 23 2.10 8.49 3.87
N GLN A 24 1.27 7.47 3.64
CA GLN A 24 -0.13 7.67 3.23
C GLN A 24 -0.95 8.34 4.35
N GLN A 25 -0.73 7.93 5.61
CA GLN A 25 -1.32 8.56 6.78
C GLN A 25 -0.86 10.01 6.93
N ALA A 26 0.43 10.27 6.80
CA ALA A 26 0.99 11.63 6.87
C ALA A 26 0.41 12.53 5.77
N LEU A 27 0.39 12.06 4.52
CA LEU A 27 -0.16 12.80 3.40
C LEU A 27 -1.65 13.10 3.57
N ALA A 28 -2.43 12.13 4.05
CA ALA A 28 -3.84 12.36 4.32
C ALA A 28 -4.04 13.43 5.40
N LEU A 29 -3.26 13.38 6.48
CA LEU A 29 -3.31 14.33 7.58
C LEU A 29 -2.98 15.77 7.11
N ASP A 30 -1.97 15.93 6.26
CA ASP A 30 -1.58 17.22 5.67
C ASP A 30 -2.72 17.85 4.86
N HIS A 31 -3.61 17.04 4.30
CA HIS A 31 -4.81 17.47 3.58
C HIS A 31 -6.08 17.49 4.44
N GLY A 32 -5.97 17.34 5.76
CA GLY A 32 -7.11 17.37 6.70
C GLY A 32 -7.98 16.11 6.65
N LEU A 33 -7.49 15.03 6.05
CA LEU A 33 -8.18 13.74 5.93
C LEU A 33 -7.64 12.74 6.94
N LYS A 34 -8.51 11.88 7.47
CA LYS A 34 -8.11 10.74 8.28
C LYS A 34 -7.98 9.51 7.39
N TRP A 35 -6.79 8.94 7.29
CA TRP A 35 -6.56 7.64 6.64
C TRP A 35 -6.44 6.57 7.72
N THR A 36 -7.25 5.51 7.64
CA THR A 36 -7.24 4.39 8.59
C THR A 36 -6.75 3.11 7.92
N ASN A 37 -6.46 2.08 8.72
CA ASN A 37 -6.09 0.77 8.16
C ASN A 37 -7.21 0.17 7.29
N ASP A 38 -8.47 0.56 7.49
CA ASP A 38 -9.60 0.13 6.66
C ASP A 38 -9.52 0.71 5.23
N ASP A 39 -8.77 1.80 5.03
CA ASP A 39 -8.52 2.38 3.70
C ASP A 39 -7.45 1.60 2.91
N ALA A 40 -6.62 0.80 3.58
CA ALA A 40 -5.47 0.10 3.00
C ALA A 40 -5.85 -0.84 1.83
N PRO A 41 -6.87 -1.71 1.94
CA PRO A 41 -7.22 -2.64 0.85
C PRO A 41 -7.60 -1.95 -0.46
N SER A 42 -8.08 -0.71 -0.38
CA SER A 42 -8.49 0.09 -1.55
C SER A 42 -7.35 0.90 -2.18
N THR A 43 -6.21 1.01 -1.48
CA THR A 43 -5.10 1.90 -1.83
C THR A 43 -3.75 1.19 -1.99
N VAL A 44 -3.60 -0.04 -1.48
CA VAL A 44 -2.40 -0.88 -1.59
C VAL A 44 -2.57 -1.91 -2.72
N GLY A 45 -1.60 -1.99 -3.63
CA GLY A 45 -1.59 -2.91 -4.78
C GLY A 45 -1.88 -2.24 -6.12
N PRO A 46 -3.00 -1.51 -6.30
CA PRO A 46 -3.27 -0.73 -7.50
C PRO A 46 -2.23 0.37 -7.72
N ALA A 47 -2.09 0.81 -8.98
CA ALA A 47 -1.37 2.05 -9.27
C ALA A 47 -1.94 3.20 -8.44
N MET A 48 -1.08 4.07 -7.90
CA MET A 48 -1.45 5.13 -6.95
C MET A 48 -2.65 5.98 -7.41
N PHE A 49 -2.70 6.35 -8.70
CA PHE A 49 -3.81 7.11 -9.27
C PHE A 49 -5.15 6.36 -9.22
N LEU A 50 -5.13 5.04 -9.35
CA LEU A 50 -6.32 4.20 -9.24
C LEU A 50 -6.79 4.12 -7.79
N GLY A 51 -5.86 3.91 -6.84
CA GLY A 51 -6.17 3.90 -5.40
C GLY A 51 -6.80 5.20 -4.90
N CYS A 52 -6.24 6.37 -5.28
CA CYS A 52 -6.79 7.68 -4.91
C CYS A 52 -8.24 7.88 -5.41
N ARG A 53 -8.60 7.31 -6.57
CA ARG A 53 -9.94 7.46 -7.14
C ARG A 53 -11.00 6.64 -6.38
N VAL A 54 -10.62 5.50 -5.79
CA VAL A 54 -11.55 4.63 -5.07
C VAL A 54 -11.98 5.26 -3.74
N ARG A 55 -11.05 5.93 -3.03
CA ARG A 55 -11.33 6.58 -1.73
C ARG A 55 -12.14 7.87 -1.82
N ASN A 56 -12.18 8.51 -2.99
CA ASN A 56 -12.90 9.79 -3.18
C ASN A 56 -14.36 9.59 -3.66
N ARG A 57 -14.91 8.39 -3.45
CA ARG A 57 -16.34 8.07 -3.60
C ARG A 57 -16.95 7.85 -2.23
#